data_AF-A0AAV2SUD0-F1
#
_entry.id   AF-A0AAV2SUD0-F1
#
_cell.length_a   1.000
_cell.length_b   1.000
_cell.length_c   1.000
_cell.angle_alpha   90.00
_cell.angle_beta   90.00
_cell.angle_gamma   90.00
#
_symmetry.space_group_name_H-M   'P 1'
#
loop_
_entity.id
_entity.type
_entity.pdbx_description
1 polymer ?
#
loop_
_entity_poly.entity_id
_entity_poly.type
_entity_poly.pdbx_seq_one_letter_code
_entity_poly.pdbx_strand_id
1 'polypeptide(L)'
;QVYVLSKEEGGRPKPFMSYIQMQLFSKTWDCAAQVIIPDKEMVMPGEDARLVIRLMKPMVVEKGQRFTLRDGNTTLGTGVFTTINKSLSEDEKLELTEGKKKRAKKLAAKQ
;
A
#
# COMPACT_ATOMS: atom_id res chain seq x y z
N GLN A 1 4.93 -1.29 -9.80
CA GLN A 1 5.51 0.07 -9.90
C GLN A 1 4.38 1.08 -9.82
N VAL A 2 4.59 2.21 -9.15
CA VAL A 2 3.57 3.23 -8.93
C VAL A 2 4.17 4.60 -9.16
N TYR A 3 3.49 5.42 -9.96
CA TYR A 3 3.76 6.85 -10.05
C TYR A 3 2.90 7.57 -9.03
N VAL A 4 3.52 8.39 -8.18
CA VAL A 4 2.84 9.19 -7.17
C VAL A 4 2.55 10.56 -7.75
N LEU A 5 1.28 10.94 -7.78
CA LEU A 5 0.82 12.21 -8.32
C LEU A 5 1.40 13.37 -7.53
N SER A 6 1.90 14.37 -8.24
CA SER A 6 2.33 15.64 -7.66
C SER A 6 1.14 16.45 -7.15
N LYS A 7 1.42 17.52 -6.39
CA LYS A 7 0.38 18.46 -5.92
C LYS A 7 -0.37 19.11 -7.09
N GLU A 8 0.33 19.42 -8.18
CA GLU A 8 -0.22 20.09 -9.36
C GLU A 8 -1.16 19.16 -10.15
N GLU A 9 -0.90 17.86 -10.09
CA GLU A 9 -1.76 16.81 -10.67
C GLU A 9 -2.94 16.42 -9.77
N GLY A 10 -3.16 17.15 -8.65
CA GLY A 10 -4.24 16.87 -7.69
C GLY A 10 -3.92 15.75 -6.70
N GLY A 11 -2.65 15.34 -6.60
CA GLY A 11 -2.16 14.36 -5.64
C GLY A 11 -2.00 14.91 -4.23
N ARG A 12 -1.42 14.09 -3.35
CA ARG A 12 -1.18 14.46 -1.95
C ARG A 12 0.03 15.41 -1.86
N PRO A 13 -0.05 16.54 -1.14
CA PRO A 13 1.09 17.47 -1.02
C PRO A 13 2.18 16.97 -0.06
N LYS A 14 1.82 16.10 0.91
CA LYS A 14 2.75 15.55 1.89
C LYS A 14 3.25 14.18 1.44
N PRO A 15 4.55 13.87 1.64
CA PRO A 15 5.08 12.52 1.46
C PRO A 15 4.33 11.50 2.32
N PHE A 16 4.40 10.23 1.93
CA PHE A 16 3.91 9.13 2.75
C PHE A 16 5.04 8.17 3.13
N MET A 17 4.87 7.55 4.29
CA MET A 17 5.81 6.60 4.88
C MET A 17 5.34 5.16 4.68
N SER A 18 6.25 4.22 4.92
CA SER A 18 5.95 2.79 4.90
C SER A 18 4.89 2.42 5.96
N TYR A 19 4.18 1.33 5.73
CA TYR A 19 3.08 0.79 6.55
C TYR A 19 1.81 1.65 6.62
N ILE A 20 1.68 2.67 5.77
CA ILE A 20 0.43 3.41 5.63
C ILE A 20 -0.67 2.50 5.06
N GLN A 21 -1.89 2.67 5.57
CA GLN A 21 -3.07 1.99 5.06
C GLN A 21 -3.83 2.94 4.13
N MET A 22 -4.15 2.44 2.94
CA MET A 22 -4.80 3.20 1.88
C MET A 22 -5.84 2.33 1.17
N GLN A 23 -6.76 2.96 0.44
CA GLN A 23 -7.69 2.22 -0.41
C GLN A 23 -7.07 2.01 -1.78
N LEU A 24 -7.01 0.76 -2.24
CA LEU A 24 -6.58 0.41 -3.59
C LEU A 24 -7.79 0.12 -4.44
N PHE A 25 -7.88 0.77 -5.59
CA PHE A 25 -8.93 0.55 -6.58
C PHE A 25 -8.34 -0.13 -7.81
N SER A 26 -8.96 -1.21 -8.29
CA SER A 26 -8.57 -1.84 -9.54
C SER A 26 -9.77 -2.48 -10.22
N LYS A 27 -9.90 -2.23 -11.53
CA LYS A 27 -11.07 -2.63 -12.33
C LYS A 27 -12.38 -2.24 -11.61
N THR A 28 -13.14 -3.22 -11.14
CA THR A 28 -14.46 -3.05 -10.51
C THR A 28 -14.44 -3.16 -8.99
N TRP A 29 -13.28 -3.39 -8.37
CA TRP A 29 -13.17 -3.64 -6.94
C TRP A 29 -12.25 -2.64 -6.25
N ASP A 30 -12.51 -2.46 -4.96
CA ASP A 30 -11.66 -1.74 -4.03
C ASP A 30 -11.32 -2.60 -2.82
N CYS A 31 -10.12 -2.39 -2.28
CA CYS A 31 -9.66 -3.10 -1.10
C CYS A 31 -8.70 -2.22 -0.29
N ALA A 32 -8.89 -2.23 1.02
CA ALA A 32 -7.94 -1.60 1.91
C ALA A 32 -6.61 -2.38 1.85
N ALA A 33 -5.52 -1.66 1.70
CA ALA A 33 -4.21 -2.21 1.50
C ALA A 33 -3.18 -1.48 2.36
N GLN A 34 -2.24 -2.25 2.92
CA GLN A 34 -1.06 -1.70 3.55
C GLN A 34 0.06 -1.57 2.50
N VAL A 35 0.64 -0.39 2.42
CA VAL A 35 1.73 -0.08 1.49
C VAL A 35 3.05 -0.17 2.25
N ILE A 36 4.01 -0.89 1.69
CA ILE A 36 5.37 -1.03 2.21
C ILE A 36 6.32 -0.47 1.15
N ILE A 37 7.23 0.41 1.59
CA ILE A 37 8.28 0.99 0.75
C ILE A 37 9.58 0.24 1.08
N PRO A 38 10.11 -0.60 0.16
CA PRO A 38 11.32 -1.40 0.43
C PRO A 38 12.61 -0.61 0.22
N ASP A 39 12.62 0.32 -0.74
CA ASP A 39 13.85 0.95 -1.23
C ASP A 39 14.17 2.31 -0.54
N LYS A 40 13.20 2.92 0.15
CA LYS A 40 13.28 4.28 0.67
C LYS A 40 12.49 4.43 1.98
N GLU A 41 12.84 5.42 2.79
CA GLU A 41 12.10 5.74 4.02
C GLU A 41 10.74 6.38 3.72
N MET A 42 10.67 7.21 2.67
CA MET A 42 9.47 7.93 2.25
C MET A 42 9.44 8.08 0.73
N VAL A 43 8.25 8.29 0.18
CA VAL A 43 8.05 8.59 -1.26
C VAL A 43 7.52 10.00 -1.41
N MET A 44 8.17 10.77 -2.28
CA MET A 44 7.81 12.16 -2.56
C MET A 44 6.71 12.25 -3.64
N PRO A 45 5.85 13.28 -3.62
CA PRO A 45 4.92 13.54 -4.71
C PRO A 45 5.67 13.84 -6.03
N GLY A 46 5.19 13.32 -7.15
CA GLY A 46 5.81 13.46 -8.47
C GLY A 46 6.90 12.43 -8.77
N GLU A 47 7.00 11.36 -7.99
CA GLU A 47 8.05 10.35 -8.10
C GLU A 47 7.51 8.95 -8.44
N ASP A 48 8.29 8.18 -9.18
CA ASP A 48 8.08 6.75 -9.35
C ASP A 48 8.68 5.93 -8.20
N ALA A 49 7.87 5.04 -7.63
CA ALA A 49 8.26 4.15 -6.56
C ALA A 49 7.92 2.68 -6.85
N ARG A 50 8.77 1.78 -6.34
CA ARG A 50 8.45 0.36 -6.18
C ARG A 50 7.82 0.18 -4.80
N LEU A 51 6.61 -0.37 -4.77
CA LEU A 51 5.84 -0.58 -3.55
C LEU A 51 5.47 -2.05 -3.42
N VAL A 52 5.53 -2.57 -2.21
CA VAL A 52 4.95 -3.87 -1.86
C VAL A 52 3.60 -3.60 -1.20
N ILE A 53 2.54 -4.22 -1.72
CA ILE A 53 1.17 -3.96 -1.30
C ILE A 53 0.60 -5.23 -0.68
N ARG A 54 0.14 -5.12 0.58
CA ARG A 54 -0.56 -6.20 1.29
C ARG A 54 -2.05 -5.88 1.33
N LEU A 55 -2.86 -6.66 0.63
CA LEU A 55 -4.32 -6.50 0.60
C LEU A 55 -4.94 -7.09 1.87
N MET A 56 -5.90 -6.38 2.48
CA MET A 56 -6.61 -6.88 3.67
C MET A 56 -7.54 -8.05 3.35
N LYS A 57 -8.04 -8.12 2.13
CA LYS A 57 -8.89 -9.22 1.63
C LYS A 57 -8.28 -9.79 0.35
N PRO A 58 -8.45 -11.09 0.07
CA PRO A 58 -7.99 -11.68 -1.18
C PRO A 58 -8.79 -11.09 -2.35
N MET A 59 -8.07 -10.49 -3.31
CA MET A 59 -8.64 -9.92 -4.53
C MET A 59 -7.97 -10.51 -5.76
N VAL A 60 -8.67 -10.48 -6.89
CA VAL A 60 -8.13 -10.94 -8.17
C VAL A 60 -7.16 -9.89 -8.72
N VAL A 61 -5.91 -10.31 -8.91
CA VAL A 61 -4.82 -9.47 -9.42
C VAL A 61 -4.07 -10.20 -10.52
N GLU A 62 -3.86 -9.52 -11.65
CA GLU A 62 -3.09 -10.01 -12.78
C GLU A 62 -1.83 -9.15 -12.98
N LYS A 63 -0.75 -9.75 -13.50
CA LYS A 63 0.45 -9.00 -13.89
C LYS A 63 0.10 -8.06 -15.05
N GLY A 64 0.50 -6.79 -14.94
CA GLY A 64 0.16 -5.75 -15.92
C GLY A 64 -1.17 -5.05 -15.64
N GLN A 65 -1.97 -5.52 -14.68
CA GLN A 65 -3.21 -4.85 -14.30
C GLN A 65 -2.90 -3.49 -13.64
N ARG A 66 -3.65 -2.47 -14.06
CA ARG A 66 -3.56 -1.12 -13.52
C ARG A 66 -4.37 -0.99 -12.23
N PHE A 67 -3.89 -0.16 -11.32
CA PHE A 67 -4.59 0.19 -10.09
C PHE A 67 -4.33 1.65 -9.71
N THR A 68 -5.16 2.19 -8.83
CA THR A 68 -4.94 3.49 -8.21
C THR A 68 -4.93 3.35 -6.70
N LEU A 69 -4.06 4.12 -6.04
CA LEU A 69 -4.03 4.25 -4.59
C LEU A 69 -4.74 5.54 -4.20
N ARG A 70 -5.65 5.46 -3.23
CA ARG A 70 -6.46 6.57 -2.76
C ARG A 70 -6.32 6.75 -1.25
N ASP A 71 -6.16 8.00 -0.84
CA ASP A 71 -6.25 8.45 0.55
C ASP A 71 -7.56 9.23 0.70
N GLY A 72 -8.59 8.61 1.27
CA GLY A 72 -9.94 9.15 1.26
C GLY A 72 -10.45 9.40 -0.16
N ASN A 73 -10.74 10.66 -0.49
CA ASN A 73 -11.28 11.07 -1.79
C ASN A 73 -10.21 11.43 -2.82
N THR A 74 -8.93 11.47 -2.44
CA THR A 74 -7.84 11.92 -3.32
C THR A 74 -7.07 10.73 -3.85
N THR A 75 -6.84 10.70 -5.17
CA THR A 75 -5.93 9.74 -5.78
C THR A 75 -4.49 10.15 -5.51
N LEU A 76 -3.75 9.29 -4.83
CA LEU A 76 -2.36 9.52 -4.47
C LEU A 76 -1.41 9.06 -5.56
N GLY A 77 -1.72 7.97 -6.25
CA GLY A 77 -0.86 7.46 -7.31
C GLY A 77 -1.54 6.43 -8.19
N THR A 78 -0.98 6.25 -9.37
CA THR A 78 -1.42 5.25 -10.36
C THR A 78 -0.30 4.24 -10.56
N GLY A 79 -0.66 2.96 -10.57
CA GLY A 79 0.30 1.88 -10.59
C GLY A 79 -0.07 0.74 -11.51
N VAL A 80 0.91 -0.13 -11.70
CA VAL A 80 0.80 -1.39 -12.42
C VAL A 80 1.37 -2.51 -11.55
N PHE A 81 0.62 -3.60 -11.43
CA PHE A 81 1.09 -4.80 -10.75
C PHE A 81 2.19 -5.46 -11.57
N THR A 82 3.40 -5.51 -11.02
CA THR A 82 4.58 -6.06 -11.71
C THR A 82 4.88 -7.50 -11.30
N THR A 83 4.68 -7.80 -10.01
CA THR A 83 4.96 -9.11 -9.40
C THR A 83 3.83 -9.46 -8.44
N ILE A 84 3.36 -10.70 -8.50
CA ILE A 84 2.34 -11.23 -7.57
C ILE A 84 3.08 -12.09 -6.54
N ASN A 85 3.03 -11.68 -5.28
CA ASN A 85 3.62 -12.43 -4.18
C ASN A 85 2.65 -13.48 -3.67
N LYS A 86 3.16 -14.43 -2.86
CA LYS A 86 2.33 -15.44 -2.19
C LYS A 86 1.27 -14.77 -1.30
N SER A 87 0.15 -15.44 -1.14
CA SER A 87 -0.91 -15.04 -0.20
C SER A 87 -0.34 -14.89 1.21
N LEU A 88 -0.89 -13.92 1.94
CA LEU A 88 -0.53 -13.67 3.33
C LEU A 88 -0.86 -14.89 4.19
N SER A 89 0.07 -15.25 5.07
CA SER A 89 -0.16 -16.22 6.14
C SER A 89 -1.20 -15.71 7.15
N GLU A 90 -1.75 -16.62 7.96
CA GLU A 90 -2.69 -16.23 9.03
C GLU A 90 -2.06 -15.24 10.01
N ASP A 91 -0.78 -15.39 10.32
CA ASP A 91 -0.04 -14.46 11.18
C ASP A 91 0.05 -13.05 10.56
N GLU A 92 0.34 -12.96 9.27
CA GLU A 92 0.42 -11.67 8.58
C GLU A 92 -0.94 -10.99 8.42
N LYS A 93 -2.02 -11.78 8.23
CA LYS A 93 -3.40 -11.27 8.25
C LYS A 93 -3.75 -10.70 9.62
N LEU A 94 -3.32 -11.36 10.69
CA LEU A 94 -3.50 -10.88 12.05
C LEU A 94 -2.75 -9.55 12.27
N GLU A 95 -1.51 -9.42 11.76
CA GLU A 95 -0.74 -8.17 11.86
C GLU A 95 -1.43 -6.97 11.18
N LEU A 96 -2.18 -7.20 10.09
CA LEU A 96 -2.93 -6.16 9.38
C LEU A 96 -4.15 -5.65 10.19
N THR A 97 -4.76 -6.53 10.97
CA THR A 97 -6.02 -6.27 11.71
C THR A 97 -5.79 -5.90 13.17
N GLU A 98 -4.64 -6.26 13.74
CA GLU A 98 -4.31 -5.93 15.11
C GLU A 98 -3.96 -4.45 15.31
N GLY A 99 -4.53 -3.85 16.36
CA GLY A 99 -4.27 -2.46 16.73
C GLY A 99 -2.79 -2.21 17.06
N LYS A 100 -2.33 -0.97 16.84
CA LYS A 100 -0.92 -0.54 17.03
C LYS A 100 -0.30 -1.02 18.36
N LYS A 101 -1.10 -1.07 19.43
CA LYS A 101 -0.67 -1.49 20.78
C LYS A 101 -0.26 -2.97 20.86
N LYS A 102 -0.98 -3.87 20.16
CA LYS A 102 -0.63 -5.30 20.09
C LYS A 102 0.61 -5.53 19.21
N ARG A 103 0.71 -4.84 18.08
CA ARG A 103 1.90 -4.88 17.20
C ARG A 103 3.17 -4.46 17.93
N ALA A 104 3.14 -3.33 18.64
CA ALA A 104 4.28 -2.86 19.44
C ALA A 104 4.70 -3.88 20.51
N LYS A 105 3.72 -4.50 21.20
CA LYS A 105 3.99 -5.54 22.20
C LYS A 105 4.61 -6.80 21.57
N LYS A 106 4.18 -7.20 20.37
CA LYS A 106 4.71 -8.37 19.65
C LYS A 106 6.12 -8.12 19.10
N LEU A 107 6.41 -6.91 18.63
CA LEU A 107 7.76 -6.48 18.23
C LEU A 107 8.73 -6.43 19.42
N ALA A 108 8.29 -5.88 20.56
CA ALA A 108 9.10 -5.82 21.78
C ALA A 108 9.34 -7.21 22.41
N ALA A 109 8.42 -8.16 22.24
CA ALA A 109 8.57 -9.53 22.73
C ALA A 109 9.43 -10.43 21.81
N LYS A 110 9.80 -9.93 20.62
CA LYS A 110 10.65 -10.63 19.65
C LYS A 110 12.12 -10.18 19.72
N GLN A 111 12.42 -9.21 20.57
CA GLN A 111 13.77 -8.77 20.96
C GLN A 111 14.12 -9.39 22.31
#